data_AF-A0A931QCU9-F1
#
_entry.id   AF-A0A931QCU9-F1
#
_cell.length_a   1.000
_cell.length_b   1.000
_cell.length_c   1.000
_cell.angle_alpha   90.00
_cell.angle_beta   90.00
_cell.angle_gamma   90.00
#
_symmetry.space_group_name_H-M   'P 1'
#
loop_
_entity.id
_entity.type
_entity.pdbx_description
1 polymer ?
#
loop_
_entity_poly.entity_id
_entity_poly.type
_entity_poly.pdbx_seq_one_letter_code
_entity_poly.pdbx_strand_id
1 'polypeptide(L)'
;DPNELVTGEHSGLANEAMPGALRRTGIHLVASDASRTPNQTPLGSALTIPRHPMNVYYNTATKAEQLDEYNYLYFENCASSATTTCLTAPATWEQYLGQESSIMMRHILTNDPRPHYAHQANLAEDRILFSVLDDVVARYRASFKVPLVQPTMTEVGKELARRATWNSAVAAGLVSASIADGVVTLKSSVDLAIPVTTTVNARLGFFSFGQRYGDERSGWFSLRSSRTAKLRTTSIY
;
A
#
# COMPACT_ATOMS: atom_id res chain seq x y z
N ASP A 1 8.04 -5.82 15.12
CA ASP A 1 6.86 -6.40 15.80
C ASP A 1 7.07 -7.91 15.86
N PRO A 2 6.91 -8.59 17.02
CA PRO A 2 7.11 -10.04 17.12
C PRO A 2 6.06 -10.87 16.34
N ASN A 3 4.98 -10.26 15.85
CA ASN A 3 3.89 -10.92 15.14
C ASN A 3 4.02 -10.80 13.60
N GLU A 4 5.08 -10.16 13.12
CA GLU A 4 5.35 -9.90 11.70
C GLU A 4 6.64 -10.63 11.26
N LEU A 5 6.66 -11.15 10.04
CA LEU A 5 7.82 -11.84 9.48
C LEU A 5 8.14 -11.37 8.07
N VAL A 6 9.43 -11.13 7.81
CA VAL A 6 9.99 -11.04 6.45
C VAL A 6 10.92 -12.23 6.28
N THR A 7 10.60 -13.14 5.36
CA THR A 7 11.51 -14.25 5.01
C THR A 7 12.57 -13.79 4.03
N GLY A 8 13.74 -14.43 4.04
CA GLY A 8 14.77 -14.19 3.04
C GLY A 8 14.23 -14.51 1.65
N GLU A 9 14.35 -13.55 0.72
CA GLU A 9 13.92 -13.66 -0.67
C GLU A 9 12.45 -14.10 -0.86
N HIS A 10 11.57 -13.79 0.11
CA HIS A 10 10.18 -14.26 0.10
C HIS A 10 10.03 -15.80 0.06
N SER A 11 11.05 -16.53 0.49
CA SER A 11 11.06 -17.99 0.47
C SER A 11 10.11 -18.61 1.49
N GLY A 12 9.80 -19.90 1.28
CA GLY A 12 8.99 -20.71 2.20
C GLY A 12 7.49 -20.46 2.14
N LEU A 13 7.01 -19.42 1.44
CA LEU A 13 5.59 -19.07 1.39
C LEU A 13 4.71 -20.15 0.75
N ALA A 14 5.27 -20.97 -0.15
CA ALA A 14 4.57 -22.09 -0.79
C ALA A 14 4.78 -23.43 -0.07
N ASN A 15 5.53 -23.46 1.04
CA ASN A 15 5.81 -24.70 1.77
C ASN A 15 4.61 -25.09 2.65
N GLU A 16 4.14 -26.33 2.54
CA GLU A 16 2.99 -26.85 3.30
C GLU A 16 3.17 -26.75 4.83
N ALA A 17 4.41 -26.78 5.32
CA ALA A 17 4.71 -26.64 6.75
C ALA A 17 4.66 -25.18 7.25
N MET A 18 4.70 -24.19 6.35
CA MET A 18 4.79 -22.76 6.70
C MET A 18 3.61 -22.27 7.56
N PRO A 19 2.33 -22.56 7.23
CA PRO A 19 1.19 -22.22 8.10
C PRO A 19 1.33 -22.72 9.55
N GLY A 20 1.85 -23.95 9.73
CA GLY A 20 2.06 -24.54 11.03
C GLY A 20 3.19 -23.87 11.81
N ALA A 21 4.27 -23.49 11.12
CA ALA A 21 5.39 -22.76 11.72
C ALA A 21 4.95 -21.37 12.20
N LEU A 22 4.30 -20.59 11.33
CA LEU A 22 3.82 -19.25 11.65
C LEU A 22 2.89 -19.24 12.88
N ARG A 23 1.96 -20.21 12.94
CA ARG A 23 1.06 -20.37 14.09
C ARG A 23 1.84 -20.63 15.39
N ARG A 24 2.82 -21.53 15.37
CA ARG A 24 3.60 -21.90 16.57
C ARG A 24 4.48 -20.75 17.07
N THR A 25 4.92 -19.87 16.17
CA THR A 25 5.75 -18.70 16.52
C THR A 25 4.94 -17.44 16.79
N GLY A 26 3.61 -17.48 16.70
CA GLY A 26 2.75 -16.31 16.93
C GLY A 26 2.79 -15.28 15.80
N ILE A 27 3.25 -15.66 14.61
CA ILE A 27 3.28 -14.76 13.44
C ILE A 27 1.90 -14.73 12.79
N HIS A 28 1.39 -13.52 12.59
CA HIS A 28 0.09 -13.26 11.97
C HIS A 28 0.21 -12.59 10.61
N LEU A 29 1.33 -11.94 10.31
CA LEU A 29 1.58 -11.26 9.04
C LEU A 29 2.94 -11.66 8.47
N VAL A 30 2.97 -11.98 7.18
CA VAL A 30 4.22 -12.35 6.49
C VAL A 30 4.37 -11.56 5.20
N ALA A 31 5.53 -10.98 4.97
CA ALA A 31 5.79 -10.22 3.76
C ALA A 31 5.83 -11.11 2.50
N SER A 32 5.23 -10.65 1.41
CA SER A 32 5.25 -11.29 0.09
C SER A 32 5.62 -10.29 -1.01
N ASP A 33 5.82 -10.78 -2.23
CA ASP A 33 6.20 -10.00 -3.39
C ASP A 33 4.96 -9.67 -4.23
N ALA A 34 4.61 -8.39 -4.33
CA ALA A 34 3.44 -7.93 -5.07
C ALA A 34 3.53 -8.17 -6.58
N SER A 35 4.74 -8.35 -7.13
CA SER A 35 4.93 -8.67 -8.55
C SER A 35 4.50 -10.10 -8.88
N ARG A 36 4.51 -11.01 -7.89
CA ARG A 36 4.09 -12.41 -8.03
C ARG A 36 2.71 -12.66 -7.47
N THR A 37 2.38 -12.04 -6.34
CA THR A 37 1.12 -12.22 -5.62
C THR A 37 0.61 -10.85 -5.18
N PRO A 38 -0.08 -10.10 -6.06
CA PRO A 38 -0.40 -8.69 -5.80
C PRO A 38 -1.45 -8.47 -4.70
N ASN A 39 -2.21 -9.51 -4.36
CA ASN A 39 -3.26 -9.49 -3.36
C ASN A 39 -2.79 -10.12 -2.05
N GLN A 40 -3.30 -9.61 -0.92
CA GLN A 40 -3.17 -10.29 0.37
C GLN A 40 -3.92 -11.63 0.32
N THR A 41 -3.23 -12.67 0.78
CA THR A 41 -3.73 -14.05 0.78
C THR A 41 -3.53 -14.69 2.16
N PRO A 42 -4.41 -15.60 2.58
CA PRO A 42 -4.19 -16.40 3.78
C PRO A 42 -3.01 -17.37 3.62
N LEU A 43 -2.23 -17.53 4.69
CA LEU A 43 -1.23 -18.58 4.85
C LEU A 43 -1.45 -19.26 6.22
N GLY A 44 -2.44 -20.15 6.25
CA GLY A 44 -3.04 -20.63 7.49
C GLY A 44 -3.84 -19.52 8.18
N SER A 45 -3.56 -19.27 9.45
CA SER A 45 -4.15 -18.16 10.22
C SER A 45 -3.42 -16.82 10.03
N ALA A 46 -2.28 -16.81 9.34
CA ALA A 46 -1.55 -15.60 9.00
C ALA A 46 -2.03 -15.03 7.66
N LEU A 47 -1.76 -13.75 7.39
CA LEU A 47 -2.02 -13.09 6.12
C LEU A 47 -0.72 -12.62 5.47
N THR A 48 -0.63 -12.71 4.15
CA THR A 48 0.49 -12.12 3.41
C THR A 48 0.35 -10.60 3.31
N ILE A 49 1.48 -9.90 3.25
CA ILE A 49 1.57 -8.47 2.97
C ILE A 49 2.32 -8.32 1.64
N PRO A 50 1.62 -8.16 0.51
CA PRO A 50 2.27 -7.92 -0.77
C PRO A 50 3.00 -6.59 -0.73
N ARG A 51 4.29 -6.61 -1.06
CA ARG A 51 5.16 -5.44 -1.08
C ARG A 51 5.64 -5.15 -2.50
N HIS A 52 5.73 -3.88 -2.85
CA HIS A 52 6.20 -3.44 -4.16
C HIS A 52 7.73 -3.61 -4.28
N PRO A 53 8.23 -4.30 -5.31
CA PRO A 53 9.65 -4.23 -5.65
C PRO A 53 10.04 -2.79 -5.98
N MET A 54 11.31 -2.49 -5.72
CA MET A 54 11.97 -1.28 -6.18
C MET A 54 13.05 -1.68 -7.18
N ASN A 55 13.38 -0.79 -8.14
CA ASN A 55 14.60 -0.96 -8.94
C ASN A 55 15.86 -0.55 -8.18
N VAL A 56 15.80 -0.52 -6.84
CA VAL A 56 16.97 -0.44 -5.95
C VAL A 56 17.35 -1.88 -5.61
N TYR A 57 18.38 -2.41 -6.25
CA TYR A 57 18.68 -3.85 -6.20
C TYR A 57 19.30 -4.28 -4.88
N TYR A 58 19.01 -5.50 -4.43
CA TYR A 58 19.35 -5.96 -3.08
C TYR A 58 20.85 -6.05 -2.77
N ASN A 59 21.65 -6.14 -3.83
CA ASN A 59 23.08 -6.40 -3.88
C ASN A 59 23.91 -5.16 -4.27
N THR A 60 23.31 -3.97 -4.31
CA THR A 60 24.00 -2.73 -4.70
C THR A 60 24.12 -1.76 -3.53
N ALA A 61 25.30 -1.13 -3.39
CA ALA A 61 25.58 -0.13 -2.35
C ALA A 61 26.04 1.22 -2.92
N THR A 62 26.58 1.23 -4.15
CA THR A 62 27.02 2.44 -4.86
C THR A 62 26.12 2.81 -6.03
N LYS A 63 26.18 4.08 -6.47
CA LYS A 63 25.48 4.52 -7.68
C LYS A 63 25.96 3.79 -8.94
N ALA A 64 27.24 3.46 -8.99
CA ALA A 64 27.85 2.78 -10.13
C ALA A 64 27.29 1.35 -10.28
N GLU A 65 27.29 0.55 -9.20
CA GLU A 65 26.71 -0.80 -9.20
C GLU A 65 25.21 -0.77 -9.53
N GLN A 66 24.49 0.19 -8.96
CA GLN A 66 23.06 0.35 -9.21
C GLN A 66 22.76 0.65 -10.69
N LEU A 67 23.56 1.51 -11.34
CA LEU A 67 23.40 1.80 -12.77
C LEU A 67 23.85 0.66 -13.66
N ASP A 68 24.91 -0.07 -13.27
CA ASP A 68 25.40 -1.23 -14.00
C ASP A 68 24.29 -2.29 -14.11
N GLU A 69 23.70 -2.69 -12.97
CA GLU A 69 22.63 -3.69 -12.97
C GLU A 69 21.34 -3.18 -13.64
N TYR A 70 20.99 -1.90 -13.44
CA TYR A 70 19.81 -1.31 -14.08
C TYR A 70 19.96 -1.30 -15.61
N ASN A 71 21.13 -0.92 -16.12
CA ASN A 71 21.41 -0.90 -17.55
C ASN A 71 21.55 -2.30 -18.13
N TYR A 72 22.08 -3.26 -17.38
CA TYR A 72 22.04 -4.65 -17.80
C TYR A 72 20.60 -5.14 -18.00
N LEU A 73 19.71 -4.90 -17.02
CA LEU A 73 18.33 -5.40 -17.06
C LEU A 73 17.42 -4.66 -18.05
N TYR A 74 17.59 -3.34 -18.20
CA TYR A 74 16.69 -2.50 -18.97
C TYR A 74 17.25 -2.03 -20.32
N PHE A 75 18.54 -2.19 -20.59
CA PHE A 75 19.16 -1.84 -21.88
C PHE A 75 19.84 -3.04 -22.55
N GLU A 76 20.82 -3.69 -21.92
CA GLU A 76 21.65 -4.71 -22.58
C GLU A 76 20.95 -6.07 -22.76
N ASN A 77 20.29 -6.53 -21.70
CA ASN A 77 19.61 -7.83 -21.62
C ASN A 77 18.11 -7.64 -21.35
N CYS A 78 17.50 -6.68 -22.03
CA CYS A 78 16.10 -6.37 -21.85
C CYS A 78 15.19 -7.13 -22.82
N ALA A 79 14.09 -7.67 -22.28
CA ALA A 79 12.97 -8.18 -23.06
C ALA A 79 11.72 -7.36 -22.72
N SER A 80 11.21 -6.60 -23.70
CA SER A 80 9.97 -5.82 -23.54
C SER A 80 8.80 -6.74 -23.22
N SER A 81 7.96 -6.31 -22.28
CA SER A 81 6.78 -7.05 -21.84
C SER A 81 5.64 -6.10 -21.50
N ALA A 82 4.49 -6.63 -21.07
CA ALA A 82 3.38 -5.79 -20.59
C ALA A 82 3.76 -4.90 -19.38
N THR A 83 4.84 -5.24 -18.67
CA THR A 83 5.29 -4.52 -17.46
C THR A 83 6.74 -4.03 -17.56
N THR A 84 7.42 -4.25 -18.69
CA THR A 84 8.82 -3.87 -18.91
C THR A 84 8.95 -3.10 -20.21
N THR A 85 9.50 -1.89 -20.14
CA THR A 85 9.86 -1.09 -21.31
C THR A 85 11.38 -1.02 -21.40
N CYS A 86 11.95 -1.53 -22.49
CA CYS A 86 13.40 -1.46 -22.72
C CYS A 86 13.84 -0.04 -23.06
N LEU A 87 15.00 0.32 -22.52
CA LEU A 87 15.72 1.53 -22.86
C LEU A 87 16.40 1.39 -24.22
N THR A 88 16.63 2.52 -24.88
CA THR A 88 17.33 2.58 -26.17
C THR A 88 18.80 3.00 -26.02
N ALA A 89 19.22 3.40 -24.82
CA ALA A 89 20.59 3.72 -24.43
C ALA A 89 20.75 3.49 -22.91
N PRO A 90 21.98 3.34 -22.38
CA PRO A 90 22.22 3.28 -20.94
C PRO A 90 21.66 4.52 -20.25
N ALA A 91 20.91 4.31 -19.16
CA ALA A 91 20.39 5.37 -18.33
C ALA A 91 21.50 6.07 -17.54
N THR A 92 21.35 7.38 -17.34
CA THR A 92 22.10 8.14 -16.33
C THR A 92 21.48 7.96 -14.94
N TRP A 93 22.21 8.37 -13.90
CA TRP A 93 21.72 8.36 -12.52
C TRP A 93 20.41 9.13 -12.37
N GLU A 94 20.31 10.31 -13.00
CA GLU A 94 19.14 11.18 -12.93
C GLU A 94 17.94 10.58 -13.64
N GLN A 95 18.16 9.88 -14.77
CA GLN A 95 17.09 9.17 -15.49
C GLN A 95 16.56 7.99 -14.68
N TYR A 96 17.46 7.18 -14.11
CA TYR A 96 17.10 6.10 -13.20
C TYR A 96 16.31 6.62 -11.99
N LEU A 97 16.85 7.63 -11.29
CA LEU A 97 16.22 8.23 -10.12
C LEU A 97 14.83 8.78 -10.47
N GLY A 98 14.74 9.49 -11.60
CA GLY A 98 13.48 10.04 -12.08
C GLY A 98 12.42 8.98 -12.37
N GLN A 99 12.83 7.84 -12.94
CA GLN A 99 11.95 6.72 -13.25
C GLN A 99 11.46 6.03 -11.97
N GLU A 100 12.37 5.67 -11.06
CA GLU A 100 12.04 4.95 -9.83
C GLU A 100 11.14 5.80 -8.91
N SER A 101 11.46 7.07 -8.72
CA SER A 101 10.61 7.98 -7.94
C SER A 101 9.22 8.14 -8.57
N SER A 102 9.12 8.14 -9.90
CA SER A 102 7.81 8.23 -10.58
C SER A 102 6.96 6.98 -10.37
N ILE A 103 7.59 5.79 -10.32
CA ILE A 103 6.93 4.53 -9.97
C ILE A 103 6.40 4.58 -8.53
N MET A 104 7.23 4.98 -7.58
CA MET A 104 6.82 5.12 -6.18
C MET A 104 5.69 6.16 -6.01
N MET A 105 5.82 7.32 -6.66
CA MET A 105 4.78 8.35 -6.66
C MET A 105 3.47 7.83 -7.22
N ARG A 106 3.48 7.02 -8.29
CA ARG A 106 2.24 6.41 -8.80
C ARG A 106 1.52 5.60 -7.72
N HIS A 107 2.24 4.75 -6.97
CA HIS A 107 1.63 3.95 -5.89
C HIS A 107 1.06 4.84 -4.77
N ILE A 108 1.80 5.89 -4.36
CA ILE A 108 1.35 6.87 -3.37
C ILE A 108 0.06 7.56 -3.84
N LEU A 109 0.04 8.03 -5.09
CA LEU A 109 -1.08 8.79 -5.66
C LEU A 109 -2.33 7.93 -5.90
N THR A 110 -2.17 6.62 -6.07
CA THR A 110 -3.30 5.69 -6.14
C THR A 110 -3.80 5.24 -4.75
N ASN A 111 -3.30 5.86 -3.67
CA ASN A 111 -3.64 5.51 -2.28
C ASN A 111 -3.42 4.02 -1.99
N ASP A 112 -2.35 3.44 -2.53
CA ASP A 112 -2.00 2.04 -2.34
C ASP A 112 -1.22 1.87 -1.01
N PRO A 113 -1.74 1.12 -0.03
CA PRO A 113 -1.10 0.97 1.27
C PRO A 113 0.05 -0.03 1.26
N ARG A 114 0.27 -0.77 0.16
CA ARG A 114 1.34 -1.77 0.08
C ARG A 114 2.70 -1.09 0.21
N PRO A 115 3.59 -1.55 1.10
CA PRO A 115 4.90 -0.94 1.27
C PRO A 115 5.83 -1.34 0.13
N HIS A 116 6.88 -0.56 -0.07
CA HIS A 116 8.05 -0.96 -0.86
C HIS A 116 9.02 -1.77 -0.01
N TYR A 117 9.91 -2.54 -0.64
CA TYR A 117 11.00 -3.21 0.06
C TYR A 117 12.37 -2.83 -0.50
N ALA A 118 13.33 -2.74 0.40
CA ALA A 118 14.73 -2.45 0.14
C ALA A 118 15.62 -3.30 1.05
N HIS A 119 16.93 -3.21 0.89
CA HIS A 119 17.90 -4.08 1.55
C HIS A 119 19.00 -3.28 2.27
N GLN A 120 19.68 -3.97 3.19
CA GLN A 120 20.74 -3.38 4.01
C GLN A 120 21.87 -2.74 3.19
N ALA A 121 22.24 -3.34 2.05
CA ALA A 121 23.26 -2.80 1.15
C ALA A 121 22.90 -1.39 0.64
N ASN A 122 21.61 -1.13 0.42
CA ASN A 122 21.14 0.15 -0.13
C ASN A 122 21.27 1.33 0.85
N LEU A 123 21.54 1.02 2.13
CA LEU A 123 21.81 1.99 3.20
C LEU A 123 23.31 2.15 3.48
N ALA A 124 24.16 1.31 2.90
CA ALA A 124 25.60 1.38 3.00
C ALA A 124 26.18 2.33 1.92
N GLU A 125 27.46 2.66 2.07
CA GLU A 125 28.25 3.42 1.09
C GLU A 125 27.56 4.70 0.60
N ASP A 126 27.15 4.77 -0.67
CA ASP A 126 26.49 5.95 -1.26
C ASP A 126 25.08 6.18 -0.72
N ARG A 127 24.53 5.21 0.03
CA ARG A 127 23.18 5.21 0.61
C ARG A 127 22.12 5.45 -0.45
N ILE A 128 22.22 4.70 -1.55
CA ILE A 128 21.41 4.87 -2.77
C ILE A 128 19.89 4.90 -2.49
N LEU A 129 19.41 4.21 -1.44
CA LEU A 129 18.00 4.27 -1.06
C LEU A 129 17.56 5.69 -0.68
N PHE A 130 18.40 6.46 0.03
CA PHE A 130 18.04 7.82 0.44
C PHE A 130 17.88 8.76 -0.75
N SER A 131 18.63 8.56 -1.84
CA SER A 131 18.44 9.36 -3.05
C SER A 131 17.03 9.24 -3.61
N VAL A 132 16.49 8.01 -3.66
CA VAL A 132 15.12 7.75 -4.13
C VAL A 132 14.09 8.31 -3.15
N LEU A 133 14.25 8.05 -1.85
CA LEU A 133 13.32 8.53 -0.83
C LEU A 133 13.26 10.06 -0.77
N ASP A 134 14.41 10.74 -0.88
CA ASP A 134 14.49 12.21 -0.86
C ASP A 134 13.76 12.82 -2.07
N ASP A 135 13.96 12.26 -3.27
CA ASP A 135 13.27 12.73 -4.47
C ASP A 135 11.76 12.47 -4.40
N VAL A 136 11.31 11.31 -3.93
CA VAL A 136 9.88 11.00 -3.71
C VAL A 136 9.25 11.97 -2.71
N VAL A 137 9.90 12.20 -1.56
CA VAL A 137 9.41 13.11 -0.53
C VAL A 137 9.40 14.56 -1.04
N ALA A 138 10.41 14.97 -1.80
CA ALA A 138 10.47 16.29 -2.41
C ALA A 138 9.32 16.51 -3.41
N ARG A 139 9.09 15.56 -4.33
CA ARG A 139 7.97 15.59 -5.29
C ARG A 139 6.63 15.64 -4.59
N TYR A 140 6.42 14.79 -3.58
CA TYR A 140 5.19 14.79 -2.81
C TYR A 140 4.94 16.15 -2.13
N ARG A 141 5.95 16.73 -1.46
CA ARG A 141 5.83 18.03 -0.79
C ARG A 141 5.66 19.22 -1.73
N ALA A 142 6.16 19.11 -2.96
CA ALA A 142 5.94 20.09 -4.01
C ALA A 142 4.47 20.11 -4.45
N SER A 143 3.81 18.94 -4.51
CA SER A 143 2.43 18.81 -4.98
C SER A 143 1.37 18.85 -3.88
N PHE A 144 1.67 18.41 -2.66
CA PHE A 144 0.69 18.23 -1.58
C PHE A 144 1.08 18.96 -0.30
N LYS A 145 0.06 19.43 0.44
CA LYS A 145 0.20 20.08 1.76
C LYS A 145 -0.31 19.22 2.92
N VAL A 146 -0.80 18.02 2.63
CA VAL A 146 -1.21 17.02 3.61
C VAL A 146 -0.05 16.07 3.93
N PRO A 147 -0.01 15.40 5.10
CA PRO A 147 1.11 14.53 5.47
C PRO A 147 1.21 13.28 4.59
N LEU A 148 2.42 12.87 4.21
CA LEU A 148 2.66 11.51 3.71
C LEU A 148 2.64 10.54 4.90
N VAL A 149 1.67 9.62 4.93
CA VAL A 149 1.50 8.65 6.04
C VAL A 149 2.33 7.40 5.77
N GLN A 150 3.00 6.90 6.80
CA GLN A 150 3.80 5.67 6.77
C GLN A 150 3.19 4.63 7.73
N PRO A 151 2.20 3.84 7.27
CA PRO A 151 1.59 2.81 8.11
C PRO A 151 2.58 1.69 8.42
N THR A 152 2.47 1.12 9.62
CA THR A 152 3.17 -0.12 10.00
C THR A 152 2.68 -1.29 9.16
N MET A 153 3.46 -2.37 9.06
CA MET A 153 3.07 -3.58 8.34
C MET A 153 1.75 -4.17 8.91
N THR A 154 1.53 -4.07 10.23
CA THR A 154 0.27 -4.42 10.89
C THR A 154 -0.90 -3.57 10.43
N GLU A 155 -0.73 -2.26 10.32
CA GLU A 155 -1.78 -1.37 9.84
C GLU A 155 -2.10 -1.62 8.36
N VAL A 156 -1.07 -1.84 7.54
CA VAL A 156 -1.24 -2.24 6.13
C VAL A 156 -2.03 -3.54 6.03
N GLY A 157 -1.68 -4.55 6.84
CA GLY A 157 -2.40 -5.83 6.84
C GLY A 157 -3.88 -5.69 7.15
N LYS A 158 -4.23 -4.85 8.13
CA LYS A 158 -5.62 -4.54 8.48
C LYS A 158 -6.33 -3.77 7.36
N GLU A 159 -5.64 -2.81 6.74
CA GLU A 159 -6.20 -2.00 5.67
C GLU A 159 -6.47 -2.83 4.40
N LEU A 160 -5.53 -3.70 4.00
CA LEU A 160 -5.70 -4.61 2.88
C LEU A 160 -6.87 -5.56 3.10
N ALA A 161 -7.00 -6.15 4.30
CA ALA A 161 -8.11 -7.02 4.63
C ALA A 161 -9.46 -6.29 4.55
N ARG A 162 -9.54 -5.07 5.12
CA ARG A 162 -10.75 -4.24 5.05
C ARG A 162 -11.13 -3.88 3.62
N ARG A 163 -10.16 -3.48 2.80
CA ARG A 163 -10.38 -3.17 1.37
C ARG A 163 -10.85 -4.40 0.60
N ALA A 164 -10.27 -5.58 0.86
CA ALA A 164 -10.70 -6.81 0.23
C ALA A 164 -12.16 -7.13 0.58
N THR A 165 -12.53 -7.11 1.86
CA THR A 165 -13.92 -7.34 2.30
C THR A 165 -14.89 -6.31 1.73
N TRP A 166 -14.51 -5.03 1.75
CA TRP A 166 -15.28 -3.93 1.16
C TRP A 166 -15.52 -4.15 -0.34
N ASN A 167 -14.46 -4.38 -1.11
CA ASN A 167 -14.54 -4.57 -2.55
C ASN A 167 -15.41 -5.78 -2.91
N SER A 168 -15.29 -6.89 -2.19
CA SER A 168 -16.16 -8.06 -2.37
C SER A 168 -17.63 -7.74 -2.07
N ALA A 169 -17.91 -6.99 -1.02
CA ALA A 169 -19.29 -6.61 -0.66
C ALA A 169 -19.92 -5.66 -1.71
N VAL A 170 -19.14 -4.71 -2.23
CA VAL A 170 -19.58 -3.82 -3.32
C VAL A 170 -19.86 -4.60 -4.60
N ALA A 171 -18.93 -5.47 -5.01
CA ALA A 171 -19.09 -6.30 -6.21
C ALA A 171 -20.31 -7.23 -6.12
N ALA A 172 -20.64 -7.71 -4.93
CA ALA A 172 -21.82 -8.53 -4.66
C ALA A 172 -23.12 -7.74 -4.44
N GLY A 173 -23.10 -6.40 -4.53
CA GLY A 173 -24.29 -5.56 -4.33
C GLY A 173 -24.83 -5.57 -2.89
N LEU A 174 -23.99 -5.90 -1.90
CA LEU A 174 -24.40 -6.03 -0.48
C LEU A 174 -24.40 -4.70 0.29
N VAL A 175 -24.03 -3.61 -0.39
CA VAL A 175 -23.96 -2.27 0.18
C VAL A 175 -24.62 -1.29 -0.77
N SER A 176 -25.38 -0.34 -0.22
CA SER A 176 -25.80 0.85 -0.95
C SER A 176 -25.57 2.11 -0.12
N ALA A 177 -25.31 3.21 -0.82
CA ALA A 177 -25.17 4.53 -0.24
C ALA A 177 -26.02 5.52 -1.04
N SER A 178 -26.67 6.46 -0.35
CA SER A 178 -27.34 7.59 -0.99
C SER A 178 -27.07 8.88 -0.20
N ILE A 179 -27.27 10.01 -0.86
CA ILE A 179 -27.12 11.32 -0.25
C ILE A 179 -28.34 12.17 -0.57
N ALA A 180 -28.96 12.75 0.46
CA ALA A 180 -30.10 13.65 0.32
C ALA A 180 -30.08 14.66 1.48
N ASP A 181 -30.30 15.94 1.17
CA ASP A 181 -30.40 17.03 2.16
C ASP A 181 -29.24 17.08 3.18
N GLY A 182 -28.00 16.85 2.70
CA GLY A 182 -26.82 16.86 3.58
C GLY A 182 -26.69 15.61 4.47
N VAL A 183 -27.42 14.54 4.18
CA VAL A 183 -27.39 13.28 4.95
C VAL A 183 -26.95 12.13 4.05
N VAL A 184 -25.81 11.54 4.38
CA VAL A 184 -25.36 10.28 3.78
C VAL A 184 -26.07 9.13 4.48
N THR A 185 -26.79 8.31 3.72
CA THR A 185 -27.47 7.11 4.20
C THR A 185 -26.72 5.89 3.69
N LEU A 186 -26.22 5.06 4.60
CA LEU A 186 -25.52 3.81 4.31
C LEU A 186 -26.40 2.62 4.70
N LYS A 187 -26.45 1.60 3.84
CA LYS A 187 -27.15 0.34 4.10
C LYS A 187 -26.23 -0.83 3.75
N SER A 188 -26.26 -1.88 4.55
CA SER A 188 -25.63 -3.15 4.21
C SER A 188 -26.49 -4.33 4.62
N SER A 189 -26.45 -5.40 3.82
CA SER A 189 -27.08 -6.70 4.13
C SER A 189 -26.15 -7.64 4.91
N VAL A 190 -24.91 -7.22 5.21
CA VAL A 190 -23.92 -7.99 5.98
C VAL A 190 -23.27 -7.10 7.04
N ASP A 191 -22.58 -7.73 8.00
CA ASP A 191 -21.70 -7.00 8.91
C ASP A 191 -20.46 -6.53 8.13
N LEU A 192 -20.24 -5.21 8.04
CA LEU A 192 -19.20 -4.66 7.19
C LEU A 192 -18.65 -3.34 7.74
N ALA A 193 -17.34 -3.14 7.57
CA ALA A 193 -16.71 -1.84 7.70
C ALA A 193 -16.78 -1.10 6.36
N ILE A 194 -17.40 0.08 6.34
CA ILE A 194 -17.59 0.93 5.16
C ILE A 194 -16.59 2.09 5.24
N PRO A 195 -15.77 2.35 4.21
CA PRO A 195 -14.89 3.52 4.19
C PRO A 195 -15.76 4.76 3.95
N VAL A 196 -15.60 5.77 4.80
CA VAL A 196 -16.32 7.04 4.68
C VAL A 196 -15.30 8.17 4.74
N THR A 197 -15.45 9.15 3.84
CA THR A 197 -14.74 10.43 3.88
C THR A 197 -15.78 11.54 4.01
N THR A 198 -15.51 12.51 4.87
CA THR A 198 -16.42 13.61 5.21
C THR A 198 -15.65 14.91 5.39
N THR A 199 -16.34 16.05 5.40
CA THR A 199 -15.74 17.33 5.80
C THR A 199 -15.30 17.33 7.26
N VAL A 200 -14.36 18.22 7.63
CA VAL A 200 -13.80 18.31 9.00
C VAL A 200 -14.81 18.44 10.13
N ASN A 201 -16.00 18.97 9.85
CA ASN A 201 -17.04 19.23 10.84
C ASN A 201 -18.07 18.09 10.98
N ALA A 202 -17.95 17.03 10.18
CA ALA A 202 -18.89 15.92 10.23
C ALA A 202 -18.84 15.19 11.58
N ARG A 203 -20.03 14.82 12.06
CA ARG A 203 -20.22 14.11 13.33
C ARG A 203 -20.98 12.81 13.12
N LEU A 204 -20.57 11.78 13.85
CA LEU A 204 -21.33 10.56 14.05
C LEU A 204 -21.94 10.63 15.46
N GLY A 205 -23.20 11.03 15.55
CA GLY A 205 -23.81 11.39 16.82
C GLY A 205 -23.15 12.64 17.43
N PHE A 206 -22.62 12.52 18.64
CA PHE A 206 -21.92 13.61 19.34
C PHE A 206 -20.40 13.62 19.12
N PHE A 207 -19.83 12.61 18.45
CA PHE A 207 -18.39 12.48 18.24
C PHE A 207 -17.99 12.88 16.83
N SER A 208 -16.79 13.46 16.68
CA SER A 208 -16.19 13.64 15.37
C SER A 208 -15.90 12.29 14.72
N PHE A 209 -16.23 12.16 13.44
CA PHE A 209 -15.98 10.93 12.70
C PHE A 209 -14.53 10.86 12.18
N GLY A 210 -13.93 9.67 12.21
CA GLY A 210 -12.66 9.39 11.54
C GLY A 210 -11.44 10.19 12.01
N GLN A 211 -10.33 9.99 11.31
CA GLN A 211 -9.08 10.73 11.47
C GLN A 211 -9.03 11.90 10.49
N ARG A 212 -8.46 13.02 10.92
CA ARG A 212 -8.30 14.20 10.06
C ARG A 212 -7.14 13.98 9.09
N TYR A 213 -7.35 14.36 7.83
CA TYR A 213 -6.34 14.39 6.79
C TYR A 213 -6.58 15.61 5.91
N GLY A 214 -5.78 16.66 6.09
CA GLY A 214 -6.05 17.97 5.49
C GLY A 214 -7.39 18.56 5.98
N ASP A 215 -8.23 18.92 5.02
CA ASP A 215 -9.56 19.52 5.27
C ASP A 215 -10.70 18.49 5.27
N GLU A 216 -10.34 17.22 5.30
CA GLU A 216 -11.26 16.10 5.36
C GLU A 216 -11.02 15.23 6.60
N ARG A 217 -11.99 14.36 6.87
CA ARG A 217 -11.85 13.27 7.83
C ARG A 217 -12.27 11.98 7.17
N SER A 218 -11.47 10.94 7.37
CA SER A 218 -11.72 9.62 6.80
C SER A 218 -11.63 8.54 7.86
N GLY A 219 -12.39 7.47 7.68
CA GLY A 219 -12.34 6.32 8.57
C GLY A 219 -13.22 5.19 8.10
N TRP A 220 -13.10 4.07 8.79
CA TRP A 220 -13.93 2.89 8.59
C TRP A 220 -15.11 2.91 9.56
N PHE A 221 -16.33 2.95 9.04
CA PHE A 221 -17.57 2.92 9.82
C PHE A 221 -18.15 1.49 9.81
N SER A 222 -18.26 0.86 10.98
CA SER A 222 -18.85 -0.48 11.09
C SER A 222 -20.38 -0.42 11.06
N LEU A 223 -20.99 -1.09 10.10
CA LEU A 223 -22.43 -1.24 9.95
C LEU A 223 -22.79 -2.72 10.07
N ARG A 224 -23.76 -3.03 10.95
CA ARG A 224 -24.30 -4.39 11.07
C ARG A 224 -25.29 -4.70 9.95
N SER A 225 -25.45 -5.98 9.65
CA SER A 225 -26.42 -6.48 8.68
C SER A 225 -27.83 -5.90 8.90
N SER A 226 -28.47 -5.52 7.80
CA SER A 226 -29.81 -4.94 7.74
C SER A 226 -29.99 -3.64 8.53
N ARG A 227 -28.90 -3.00 8.96
CA ARG A 227 -28.95 -1.67 9.59
C ARG A 227 -28.78 -0.58 8.54
N THR A 228 -29.37 0.57 8.85
CA THR A 228 -29.16 1.83 8.13
C THR A 228 -28.43 2.78 9.05
N ALA A 229 -27.35 3.39 8.56
CA ALA A 229 -26.69 4.50 9.23
C ALA A 229 -26.95 5.81 8.49
N LYS A 230 -27.11 6.89 9.24
CA LYS A 230 -27.25 8.25 8.72
C LYS A 230 -26.12 9.11 9.27
N LEU A 231 -25.26 9.60 8.40
CA LEU A 231 -24.19 10.53 8.72
C LEU A 231 -24.63 11.92 8.26
N ARG A 232 -24.76 12.86 9.20
CA ARG A 232 -25.03 14.26 8.85
C ARG A 232 -23.71 14.91 8.46
N THR A 233 -23.65 15.40 7.23
CA THR A 233 -22.52 16.18 6.72
C THR A 233 -22.94 17.65 6.72
N THR A 234 -22.22 18.51 7.42
CA THR A 234 -22.52 19.96 7.47
C THR A 234 -22.11 20.71 6.19
N SER A 235 -21.46 20.03 5.25
CA SER A 235 -21.21 20.48 3.89
C SER A 235 -20.75 19.26 3.09
N ILE A 236 -21.21 19.14 1.85
CA ILE A 236 -20.70 18.19 0.85
C ILE A 236 -20.24 19.09 -0.31
N TYR A 237 -19.08 18.79 -0.89
CA TYR A 237 -18.67 19.38 -2.16
C TYR A 237 -19.56 18.87 -3.30
#